data_AF-A0A4Q4CZU2-F1
#
_entry.id   AF-A0A4Q4CZU2-F1
#
_cell.length_a   1.000
_cell.length_b   1.000
_cell.length_c   1.000
_cell.angle_alpha   90.00
_cell.angle_beta   90.00
_cell.angle_gamma   90.00
#
_symmetry.space_group_name_H-M   'P 1'
#
loop_
_entity.id
_entity.type
_entity.pdbx_description
1 polymer ?
#
loop_
_entity_poly.entity_id
_entity_poly.type
_entity_poly.pdbx_seq_one_letter_code
_entity_poly.pdbx_strand_id
1 'polypeptide(L)'
;MSAEHAIAALDRLIAAAPPADLDGARQAFEAIVTLRDQLASRRRAGEAVAPALARVNSALAMTWSGAIPVAGFRSGRLERAKALLEGLD
;
A
#
# COMPACT_ATOMS: atom_id res chain seq x y z
N MET A 1 2.63 11.65 -5.32
CA MET A 1 1.93 10.87 -4.30
C MET A 1 2.99 10.51 -3.26
N SER A 2 2.89 11.01 -2.02
CA SER A 2 3.86 10.69 -0.98
C SER A 2 3.52 9.36 -0.30
N ALA A 3 4.48 8.78 0.44
CA ALA A 3 4.23 7.62 1.29
C ALA A 3 3.14 7.90 2.33
N GLU A 4 3.09 9.12 2.88
CA GLU A 4 2.07 9.60 3.81
C GLU A 4 0.65 9.47 3.25
N HIS A 5 0.43 9.78 1.96
CA HIS A 5 -0.88 9.63 1.33
C HIS A 5 -1.32 8.15 1.24
N ALA A 6 -0.38 7.25 0.95
CA ALA A 6 -0.66 5.82 0.89
C ALA A 6 -0.93 5.24 2.30
N ILE A 7 -0.19 5.70 3.32
CA ILE A 7 -0.40 5.34 4.73
C ILE A 7 -1.78 5.81 5.20
N ALA A 8 -2.15 7.07 4.93
CA ALA A 8 -3.45 7.61 5.33
C ALA A 8 -4.62 6.84 4.71
N ALA A 9 -4.46 6.35 3.47
CA ALA A 9 -5.48 5.52 2.82
C ALA A 9 -5.59 4.13 3.46
N LEU A 10 -4.45 3.52 3.84
CA LEU A 10 -4.43 2.27 4.61
C LEU A 10 -5.06 2.43 6.01
N ASP A 11 -4.81 3.54 6.69
CA ASP A 11 -5.39 3.81 8.01
C ASP A 11 -6.91 3.89 7.97
N ARG A 12 -7.47 4.57 6.96
CA ARG A 12 -8.92 4.59 6.74
C ARG A 12 -9.48 3.19 6.53
N LEU A 13 -8.78 2.37 5.75
CA LEU A 13 -9.18 1.00 5.45
C LEU A 13 -9.12 0.08 6.68
N ILE A 14 -8.09 0.24 7.54
CA ILE A 14 -7.92 -0.53 8.77
C ILE A 14 -8.98 -0.16 9.81
N ALA A 15 -9.31 1.13 9.94
CA ALA A 15 -10.26 1.62 10.94
C ALA A 15 -11.72 1.20 10.66
N ALA A 16 -12.06 0.96 9.39
CA ALA A 16 -13.42 0.68 8.93
C ALA A 16 -13.85 -0.81 9.08
N ALA A 17 -13.71 -1.43 10.26
CA ALA A 17 -14.15 -2.81 10.55
C ALA A 17 -15.49 -3.20 9.84
N PRO A 18 -15.65 -4.45 9.36
CA PRO A 18 -16.18 -4.80 8.03
C PRO A 18 -17.67 -4.50 7.79
N PRO A 19 -18.08 -4.24 6.53
CA PRO A 19 -17.26 -4.32 5.32
C PRO A 19 -16.63 -2.97 4.98
N ALA A 20 -15.31 -2.99 4.85
CA ALA A 20 -14.56 -1.94 4.18
C ALA A 20 -15.20 -1.68 2.82
N ASP A 21 -15.62 -0.44 2.58
CA ASP A 21 -16.19 -0.07 1.31
C ASP A 21 -15.15 -0.36 0.20
N LEU A 22 -15.61 -0.97 -0.89
CA LEU A 22 -14.72 -1.39 -1.98
C LEU A 22 -14.01 -0.18 -2.62
N ASP A 23 -14.58 1.02 -2.52
CA ASP A 23 -13.98 2.25 -3.03
C ASP A 23 -12.80 2.70 -2.16
N GLY A 24 -12.84 2.55 -0.84
CA GLY A 24 -11.76 2.85 0.09
C GLY A 24 -10.61 1.88 -0.08
N ALA A 25 -10.92 0.60 -0.28
CA ALA A 25 -9.93 -0.41 -0.65
C ALA A 25 -9.27 -0.08 -2.00
N ARG A 26 -10.06 0.31 -2.99
CA ARG A 26 -9.58 0.76 -4.30
C ARG A 26 -8.71 2.01 -4.20
N GLN A 27 -9.11 3.02 -3.44
CA GLN A 27 -8.34 4.25 -3.24
C GLN A 27 -6.99 3.98 -2.55
N ALA A 28 -6.97 3.13 -1.52
CA ALA A 28 -5.72 2.73 -0.88
C ALA A 28 -4.80 1.99 -1.86
N PHE A 29 -5.35 1.14 -2.70
CA PHE A 29 -4.59 0.45 -3.74
C PHE A 29 -4.01 1.42 -4.79
N GLU A 30 -4.84 2.32 -5.33
CA GLU A 30 -4.43 3.34 -6.30
C GLU A 30 -3.30 4.22 -5.75
N ALA A 31 -3.34 4.57 -4.46
CA ALA A 31 -2.29 5.31 -3.79
C ALA A 31 -0.95 4.56 -3.78
N ILE A 32 -0.95 3.26 -3.42
CA ILE A 32 0.28 2.45 -3.35
C ILE A 32 0.83 2.18 -4.76
N VAL A 33 -0.02 1.90 -5.75
CA VAL A 33 0.40 1.70 -7.15
C VAL A 33 1.02 2.97 -7.71
N THR A 34 0.43 4.14 -7.45
CA THR A 34 0.99 5.40 -7.93
C THR A 34 2.35 5.67 -7.30
N LEU A 35 2.53 5.40 -6.00
CA LEU A 35 3.82 5.53 -5.33
C LEU A 35 4.88 4.60 -5.96
N ARG A 36 4.49 3.35 -6.26
CA ARG A 36 5.34 2.38 -6.96
C ARG A 36 5.79 2.90 -8.32
N ASP A 37 4.87 3.48 -9.09
CA ASP A 37 5.16 3.97 -10.44
C ASP A 37 6.07 5.20 -10.41
N GLN A 38 5.91 6.08 -9.43
CA GLN A 38 6.82 7.20 -9.19
C GLN A 38 8.24 6.70 -8.86
N LEU A 39 8.37 5.75 -7.93
CA LEU A 39 9.68 5.16 -7.60
C LEU A 39 10.29 4.40 -8.79
N ALA A 40 9.48 3.69 -9.58
CA ALA A 40 9.95 3.02 -10.79
C ALA A 40 10.47 4.03 -11.83
N SER A 41 9.79 5.18 -11.97
CA SER A 41 10.23 6.27 -12.84
C SER A 41 11.56 6.86 -12.39
N ARG A 42 11.68 7.19 -11.10
CA ARG A 42 12.92 7.69 -10.48
C ARG A 42 14.08 6.70 -10.66
N ARG A 43 13.83 5.39 -10.50
CA ARG A 43 14.83 4.35 -10.76
C ARG A 43 15.30 4.34 -12.22
N ARG A 44 14.39 4.51 -13.19
CA ARG A 44 14.75 4.61 -14.61
C ARG A 44 15.56 5.87 -14.92
N ALA A 45 15.34 6.96 -14.17
CA ALA A 45 16.15 8.16 -14.22
C ALA A 45 17.52 8.02 -13.53
N GLY A 46 17.84 6.86 -12.95
CA GLY A 46 19.13 6.58 -12.30
C GLY A 46 19.16 6.87 -10.80
N GLU A 47 18.04 7.23 -10.18
CA GLU A 47 18.01 7.50 -8.74
C GLU A 47 18.10 6.22 -7.90
N ALA A 48 18.76 6.33 -6.74
CA ALA A 48 19.00 5.23 -5.80
C ALA A 48 17.76 4.88 -4.94
N VAL A 49 16.66 4.51 -5.59
CA VAL A 49 15.37 4.22 -4.93
C VAL A 49 15.04 2.72 -4.83
N ALA A 50 16.00 1.83 -5.10
CA ALA A 50 15.78 0.38 -5.11
C ALA A 50 15.23 -0.18 -3.77
N PRO A 51 15.72 0.23 -2.59
CA PRO A 51 15.17 -0.23 -1.31
C PRO A 51 13.72 0.23 -1.09
N ALA A 52 13.42 1.49 -1.43
CA ALA A 52 12.08 2.05 -1.36
C ALA A 52 11.11 1.30 -2.27
N LEU A 53 11.51 1.03 -3.51
CA LEU A 53 10.71 0.28 -4.47
C LEU A 53 10.45 -1.16 -3.99
N ALA A 54 11.42 -1.82 -3.35
CA ALA A 54 11.25 -3.15 -2.78
C ALA A 54 10.22 -3.16 -1.63
N ARG A 55 10.25 -2.14 -0.75
CA ARG A 55 9.27 -1.98 0.33
C ARG A 55 7.85 -1.78 -0.22
N VAL A 56 7.68 -0.92 -1.23
CA VAL A 56 6.36 -0.69 -1.85
C VAL A 56 5.84 -1.93 -2.57
N ASN A 57 6.69 -2.66 -3.29
CA ASN A 57 6.29 -3.93 -3.91
C ASN A 57 5.87 -4.97 -2.87
N SER A 58 6.55 -5.00 -1.71
CA SER A 58 6.20 -5.88 -0.60
C SER A 58 4.85 -5.50 0.01
N ALA A 59 4.55 -4.20 0.16
CA ALA A 59 3.25 -3.72 0.60
C ALA A 59 2.13 -4.15 -0.37
N LEU A 60 2.34 -4.02 -1.69
CA LEU A 60 1.39 -4.50 -2.72
C LEU A 60 1.16 -6.02 -2.66
N ALA A 61 2.21 -6.82 -2.43
CA ALA A 61 2.06 -8.27 -2.31
C ALA A 61 1.24 -8.68 -1.07
N MET A 62 1.35 -7.92 0.03
CA MET A 62 0.57 -8.17 1.25
C MET A 62 -0.91 -7.81 1.08
N THR A 63 -1.21 -6.77 0.30
CA THR A 63 -2.60 -6.37 -0.01
C THR A 63 -3.26 -7.30 -1.04
N TRP A 64 -2.51 -7.88 -1.98
CA TRP A 64 -3.05 -8.73 -3.06
C TRP A 64 -2.71 -10.23 -2.94
N SER A 65 -2.85 -10.81 -1.76
CA SER A 65 -2.84 -12.27 -1.65
C SER A 65 -4.23 -12.85 -2.00
N GLY A 66 -4.53 -12.85 -3.30
CA GLY A 66 -5.24 -13.91 -4.03
C GLY A 66 -6.76 -14.11 -3.89
N ALA A 67 -7.45 -13.52 -2.94
CA ALA A 67 -8.91 -13.60 -2.88
C ALA A 67 -9.42 -12.34 -2.19
N ILE A 68 -10.41 -11.66 -2.75
CA ILE A 68 -11.26 -10.76 -1.96
C ILE A 68 -12.11 -11.68 -1.07
N PRO A 69 -12.13 -11.55 0.25
CA PRO A 69 -13.09 -12.30 1.03
C PRO A 69 -13.85 -11.37 1.97
N VAL A 70 -15.14 -11.33 1.68
CA VAL A 70 -16.17 -11.79 2.59
C VAL A 70 -15.64 -12.07 4.01
N ALA A 71 -15.95 -11.15 4.93
CA ALA A 71 -15.83 -11.24 6.39
C ALA A 71 -14.48 -11.74 6.96
N GLY A 72 -13.72 -10.82 7.58
CA GLY A 72 -12.56 -11.15 8.43
C GLY A 72 -11.18 -11.03 7.77
N PHE A 73 -11.08 -10.48 6.55
CA PHE A 73 -9.78 -10.35 5.90
C PHE A 73 -8.88 -9.25 6.49
N ARG A 74 -7.91 -9.73 7.27
CA ARG A 74 -6.48 -9.32 7.23
C ARG A 74 -6.12 -7.89 7.64
N SER A 75 -6.69 -7.35 8.72
CA SER A 75 -6.13 -6.16 9.41
C SER A 75 -4.62 -6.27 9.61
N GLY A 76 -4.13 -7.41 10.10
CA GLY A 76 -2.70 -7.65 10.31
C GLY A 76 -1.82 -7.65 9.04
N ARG A 77 -2.37 -7.80 7.82
CA ARG A 77 -1.58 -7.62 6.59
C ARG A 77 -1.59 -6.18 6.10
N LEU A 78 -2.69 -5.46 6.30
CA LEU A 78 -2.77 -4.02 6.05
C LEU A 78 -1.83 -3.27 7.00
N GLU A 79 -1.79 -3.66 8.27
CA GLU A 79 -0.86 -3.13 9.27
C GLU A 79 0.61 -3.37 8.87
N ARG A 80 0.95 -4.57 8.39
CA ARG A 80 2.31 -4.85 7.89
C ARG A 80 2.63 -4.07 6.61
N ALA A 81 1.66 -3.92 5.71
CA ALA A 81 1.83 -3.09 4.52
C ALA A 81 2.07 -1.62 4.90
N LYS A 82 1.33 -1.10 5.87
CA LYS A 82 1.54 0.24 6.45
C LYS A 82 2.95 0.38 7.02
N ALA A 83 3.39 -0.55 7.87
CA ALA A 83 4.72 -0.51 8.48
C ALA A 83 5.86 -0.48 7.44
N LEU A 84 5.68 -1.14 6.30
CA LEU A 84 6.64 -1.10 5.19
C LEU A 84 6.70 0.28 4.51
N LEU A 85 5.58 0.99 4.47
CA LEU A 85 5.49 2.34 3.90
C LEU A 85 6.00 3.40 4.88
N GLU A 86 5.81 3.22 6.18
CA GLU A 86 6.33 4.13 7.23
C GLU A 86 7.87 4.18 7.23
N GLY A 87 8.53 3.11 6.78
CA GLY A 87 9.98 3.10 6.58
C GLY A 87 10.46 3.81 5.31
N LEU A 88 9.62 4.61 4.65
CA LEU A 88 10.01 5.43 3.49
C LEU A 88 10.16 6.88 3.95
N ASP A 89 11.40 7.32 4.17
CA ASP A 89 11.76 8.73 4.35
C ASP A 89 11.61 9.52 3.04
#